data_AF-A0A7C9A841-F1
#
_entry.id   AF-A0A7C9A841-F1
#
_cell.length_a   1.000
_cell.length_b   1.000
_cell.length_c   1.000
_cell.angle_alpha   90.00
_cell.angle_beta   90.00
_cell.angle_gamma   90.00
#
_symmetry.space_group_name_H-M   'P 1'
#
loop_
_entity.id
_entity.type
_entity.pdbx_description
1 polymer ?
#
loop_
_entity_poly.entity_id
_entity_poly.type
_entity_poly.pdbx_seq_one_letter_code
_entity_poly.pdbx_strand_id
1 'polypeptide(L)'
;MSNTHVNFRQFMHSCLSGDKTGRFIKYNKSTKQVTVLLHGLAFANGVALSKDRSFALVAETRTCRILRYWIKGENAGKVEPFADLPGYPDNIRRNSKGEFWVALHGKKTPFADWLLRNTWAGKALLRLPLTFDQLHLL
;
A
#
# COMPACT_ATOMS: atom_id res chain seq x y z
N MET A 1 -2.43 1.28 -9.35
CA MET A 1 -1.43 0.56 -8.54
C MET A 1 -1.44 -0.89 -8.98
N SER A 2 -0.34 -1.60 -8.81
CA SER A 2 -0.31 -3.05 -9.06
C SER A 2 0.66 -3.74 -8.11
N ASN A 3 0.36 -4.99 -7.77
CA ASN A 3 1.32 -5.96 -7.22
C ASN A 3 1.58 -7.01 -8.30
N THR A 4 2.83 -7.45 -8.43
CA THR A 4 3.26 -8.23 -9.61
C THR A 4 2.90 -9.72 -9.51
N HIS A 5 2.59 -10.23 -8.32
CA HIS A 5 2.44 -11.68 -8.09
C HIS A 5 1.15 -12.13 -7.39
N VAL A 6 0.19 -11.23 -7.11
CA VAL A 6 -0.87 -11.53 -6.13
C VAL A 6 -2.24 -11.02 -6.57
N ASN A 7 -3.22 -11.93 -6.69
CA ASN A 7 -4.65 -11.61 -6.84
C ASN A 7 -5.19 -11.01 -5.53
N PHE A 8 -6.19 -10.13 -5.55
CA PHE A 8 -6.81 -9.57 -4.33
C PHE A 8 -7.17 -10.64 -3.28
N ARG A 9 -7.61 -11.84 -3.71
CA ARG A 9 -7.88 -12.99 -2.82
C ARG A 9 -6.66 -13.56 -2.08
N GLN A 10 -5.45 -13.16 -2.46
CA GLN A 10 -4.19 -13.60 -1.87
C GLN A 10 -3.47 -12.47 -1.11
N PHE A 11 -4.17 -11.39 -0.73
CA PHE A 11 -3.55 -10.25 -0.03
C PHE A 11 -2.82 -10.68 1.25
N MET A 12 -3.40 -11.60 2.03
CA MET A 12 -2.78 -12.18 3.22
C MET A 12 -1.45 -12.86 2.89
N HIS A 13 -1.38 -13.57 1.75
CA HIS A 13 -0.14 -14.19 1.29
C HIS A 13 0.93 -13.14 0.94
N SER A 14 0.57 -12.05 0.23
CA SER A 14 1.52 -10.93 -0.02
C SER A 14 2.04 -10.33 1.28
N CYS A 15 1.14 -10.05 2.23
CA CYS A 15 1.49 -9.47 3.51
C CYS A 15 2.35 -10.42 4.36
N LEU A 16 2.05 -11.72 4.43
CA LEU A 16 2.83 -12.66 5.23
C LEU A 16 4.16 -13.03 4.59
N SER A 17 4.23 -13.13 3.26
CA SER A 17 5.43 -13.58 2.54
C SER A 17 6.59 -12.58 2.52
N GLY A 18 6.35 -11.30 2.84
CA GLY A 18 7.38 -10.28 2.70
C GLY A 18 7.32 -9.51 1.38
N ASP A 19 6.30 -9.72 0.55
CA ASP A 19 6.24 -9.15 -0.79
C ASP A 19 6.27 -7.61 -0.77
N LYS A 20 7.14 -7.06 -1.61
CA LYS A 20 7.35 -5.62 -1.83
C LYS A 20 7.33 -5.26 -3.31
N THR A 21 6.65 -6.06 -4.12
CA THR A 21 6.59 -5.84 -5.58
C THR A 21 5.55 -4.79 -5.99
N GLY A 22 4.94 -4.11 -5.02
CA GLY A 22 3.95 -3.07 -5.26
C GLY A 22 4.52 -1.88 -6.01
N ARG A 23 3.70 -1.35 -6.93
CA ARG A 23 4.06 -0.26 -7.84
C ARG A 23 3.01 0.84 -7.84
N PHE A 24 3.47 2.08 -7.77
CA PHE A 24 2.70 3.26 -8.14
C PHE A 24 2.99 3.58 -9.61
N ILE A 25 1.94 3.68 -10.42
CA ILE A 25 2.02 3.74 -11.87
C ILE A 25 1.19 4.92 -12.36
N LYS A 26 1.75 5.65 -13.33
CA LYS A 26 1.06 6.67 -14.12
C LYS A 26 0.71 6.09 -15.47
N TYR A 27 -0.52 6.36 -15.92
CA TYR A 27 -0.97 6.06 -17.27
C TYR A 27 -1.29 7.36 -18.00
N ASN A 28 -0.69 7.55 -19.18
CA ASN A 28 -1.00 8.66 -20.07
C ASN A 28 -2.02 8.18 -21.12
N LYS A 29 -3.25 8.71 -21.05
CA LYS A 29 -4.34 8.30 -21.94
C LYS A 29 -4.10 8.65 -23.42
N SER A 30 -3.37 9.75 -23.68
CA SER A 30 -3.11 10.26 -25.03
C SER A 30 -2.01 9.47 -25.72
N THR A 31 -0.89 9.25 -25.03
CA THR A 31 0.25 8.50 -25.59
C THR A 31 0.15 6.99 -25.39
N LYS A 32 -0.85 6.52 -24.61
CA LYS A 32 -1.02 5.13 -24.17
C LYS A 32 0.16 4.58 -23.36
N GLN A 33 1.06 5.44 -22.90
CA GLN A 33 2.24 5.03 -22.15
C GLN A 33 1.94 4.78 -20.68
N VAL A 34 2.58 3.76 -20.13
CA VAL A 34 2.57 3.39 -18.72
C VAL A 34 3.95 3.67 -18.15
N THR A 35 4.03 4.41 -17.04
CA THR A 35 5.28 4.72 -16.35
C THR A 35 5.19 4.29 -14.90
N VAL A 36 6.14 3.48 -14.44
CA VAL A 36 6.28 3.17 -13.01
C VAL A 36 6.92 4.39 -12.33
N LEU A 37 6.20 5.00 -11.40
CA LEU A 37 6.65 6.17 -10.65
C LEU A 37 7.37 5.76 -9.36
N LEU A 38 6.92 4.67 -8.73
CA LEU A 38 7.54 4.10 -7.53
C LEU A 38 7.40 2.58 -7.56
N HIS A 39 8.45 1.88 -7.15
CA HIS A 39 8.49 0.43 -6.96
C HIS A 39 8.86 0.12 -5.50
N GLY A 40 8.81 -1.16 -5.10
CA GLY A 40 9.25 -1.56 -3.77
C GLY A 40 8.20 -1.39 -2.68
N LEU A 41 6.94 -1.09 -3.03
CA LEU A 41 5.89 -0.84 -2.07
C LEU A 41 5.41 -2.15 -1.43
N ALA A 42 5.32 -2.15 -0.11
CA ALA A 42 4.83 -3.25 0.69
C ALA A 42 3.28 -3.26 0.68
N PHE A 43 2.73 -3.84 -0.39
CA PHE A 43 1.31 -3.87 -0.73
C PHE A 43 0.73 -2.48 -1.00
N ALA A 44 0.84 -2.03 -2.26
CA ALA A 44 0.33 -0.73 -2.71
C ALA A 44 -1.19 -0.80 -2.96
N ASN A 45 -2.00 -0.20 -2.09
CA ASN A 45 -3.45 -0.43 -2.08
C ASN A 45 -4.29 0.79 -2.52
N GLY A 46 -4.01 1.97 -1.97
CA GLY A 46 -4.77 3.20 -2.20
C GLY A 46 -3.93 4.32 -2.81
N VAL A 47 -4.54 5.15 -3.67
CA VAL A 47 -3.88 6.33 -4.24
C VAL A 47 -4.86 7.50 -4.36
N ALA A 48 -4.39 8.71 -4.03
CA ALA A 48 -5.14 9.94 -4.29
C ALA A 48 -4.21 11.08 -4.72
N LEU A 49 -4.64 11.86 -5.71
CA LEU A 49 -3.95 13.09 -6.09
C LEU A 49 -4.36 14.24 -5.18
N SER A 50 -3.37 15.08 -4.84
CA SER A 50 -3.59 16.43 -4.31
C SER A 50 -4.49 17.27 -5.23
N LYS A 51 -5.08 18.34 -4.67
CA LYS A 51 -6.05 19.18 -5.38
C LYS A 51 -5.44 19.88 -6.60
N ASP A 52 -4.20 20.37 -6.45
CA ASP A 52 -3.39 21.05 -7.46
C ASP A 52 -2.51 20.08 -8.29
N ARG A 53 -2.55 18.79 -7.96
CA ARG A 53 -1.75 17.73 -8.58
C ARG A 53 -0.24 17.95 -8.42
N SER A 54 0.20 18.59 -7.34
CA SER A 54 1.63 18.74 -7.00
C SER A 54 2.21 17.46 -6.40
N PHE A 55 1.40 16.64 -5.73
CA PHE A 55 1.78 15.33 -5.19
C PHE A 55 0.66 14.28 -5.28
N ALA A 56 1.01 13.01 -5.09
CA ALA A 56 0.09 11.91 -4.83
C ALA A 56 0.35 11.31 -3.45
N LEU A 57 -0.70 10.87 -2.78
CA LEU A 57 -0.60 9.99 -1.62
C LEU A 57 -0.78 8.54 -2.07
N VAL A 58 0.03 7.64 -1.50
CA VAL A 58 -0.02 6.20 -1.75
C VAL A 58 -0.11 5.48 -0.41
N ALA A 59 -1.08 4.59 -0.25
CA ALA A 59 -1.21 3.74 0.92
C ALA A 59 -0.32 2.51 0.77
N GLU A 60 0.61 2.34 1.72
CA GLU A 60 1.42 1.14 1.89
C GLU A 60 0.83 0.33 3.05
N THR A 61 0.06 -0.69 2.70
CA THR A 61 -0.80 -1.38 3.67
C THR A 61 -0.01 -2.12 4.72
N ARG A 62 1.00 -2.90 4.31
CA ARG A 62 1.75 -3.78 5.21
C ARG A 62 2.47 -3.00 6.32
N THR A 63 2.91 -1.78 6.03
CA THR A 63 3.65 -0.92 6.97
C THR A 63 2.74 0.06 7.71
N CYS A 64 1.43 0.04 7.43
CA CYS A 64 0.45 0.98 8.00
C CYS A 64 0.82 2.45 7.75
N ARG A 65 1.29 2.78 6.54
CA ARG A 65 1.76 4.13 6.20
C ARG A 65 1.06 4.71 4.99
N ILE A 66 0.94 6.03 5.01
CA ILE A 66 0.73 6.85 3.82
C ILE A 66 2.05 7.46 3.41
N LEU A 67 2.42 7.27 2.15
CA LEU A 67 3.58 7.88 1.52
C LEU A 67 3.13 9.03 0.63
N ARG A 68 3.91 10.11 0.59
CA ARG A 68 3.74 11.21 -0.37
C ARG A 68 4.77 11.08 -1.47
N TYR A 69 4.31 11.03 -2.71
CA TYR A 69 5.11 11.10 -3.93
C TYR A 69 4.94 12.47 -4.59
N TRP A 70 6.02 13.24 -4.69
CA TRP A 70 6.00 14.55 -5.32
C TRP A 70 5.98 14.43 -6.85
N ILE A 71 5.00 15.07 -7.50
CA ILE A 71 4.81 15.05 -8.96
C ILE A 71 5.43 16.28 -9.61
N LYS A 72 5.38 17.43 -8.92
CA LYS A 72 5.85 18.74 -9.41
C LYS A 72 6.71 19.44 -8.36
N GLY A 73 7.38 20.51 -8.79
CA GLY A 73 8.23 21.35 -7.95
C GLY A 73 9.64 20.77 -7.79
N GLU A 74 10.45 21.41 -6.95
CA GLU A 74 11.86 21.05 -6.72
C GLU A 74 12.04 19.64 -6.14
N ASN A 75 10.99 19.10 -5.52
CA ASN A 75 10.98 17.75 -4.95
C ASN A 75 10.41 16.69 -5.90
N ALA A 76 10.08 17.02 -7.16
CA ALA A 76 9.48 16.08 -8.10
C ALA A 76 10.29 14.76 -8.18
N GLY A 77 9.57 13.64 -8.07
CA GLY A 77 10.17 12.29 -8.03
C GLY A 77 10.53 11.80 -6.63
N LYS A 78 10.61 12.67 -5.62
CA LYS A 78 10.92 12.26 -4.23
C LYS A 78 9.71 11.63 -3.54
N VAL A 79 10.02 10.74 -2.59
CA VAL A 79 9.05 10.03 -1.76
C VAL A 79 9.39 10.21 -0.29
N GLU A 80 8.38 10.47 0.52
CA GLU A 80 8.55 10.62 1.97
C GLU A 80 7.34 10.09 2.74
N PRO A 81 7.50 9.73 4.03
CA PRO A 81 6.37 9.44 4.90
C PRO A 81 5.44 10.65 5.03
N PHE A 82 4.14 10.43 4.91
CA PHE A 82 3.11 11.45 5.12
C PHE A 82 2.38 11.25 6.46
N ALA A 83 2.03 10.00 6.78
CA ALA A 83 1.39 9.65 8.05
C ALA A 83 1.60 8.17 8.38
N ASP A 84 1.80 7.86 9.66
CA ASP A 84 1.61 6.52 10.21
C ASP A 84 0.15 6.36 10.66
N LEU A 85 -0.42 5.18 10.42
CA LEU A 85 -1.83 4.89 10.70
C LEU A 85 -1.98 3.83 11.80
N PRO A 86 -3.10 3.87 12.55
CA PRO A 86 -3.39 2.89 13.61
C PRO A 86 -3.90 1.54 13.05
N GLY A 87 -3.98 1.39 11.73
CA GLY A 87 -4.51 0.22 11.06
C GLY A 87 -4.04 0.13 9.62
N TYR A 88 -4.46 -0.92 8.93
CA TYR A 88 -4.02 -1.28 7.59
C TYR A 88 -4.78 -0.44 6.53
N PRO A 89 -4.13 0.51 5.85
CA PRO A 89 -4.82 1.39 4.93
C PRO A 89 -5.24 0.69 3.64
N ASP A 90 -6.34 1.18 3.09
CA ASP A 90 -6.88 0.82 1.79
C ASP A 90 -7.05 2.08 0.95
N ASN A 91 -8.20 2.23 0.29
CA ASN A 91 -8.50 3.34 -0.60
C ASN A 91 -8.37 4.70 0.09
N ILE A 92 -7.74 5.64 -0.64
CA ILE A 92 -7.63 7.05 -0.26
C ILE A 92 -8.58 7.85 -1.15
N ARG A 93 -9.40 8.72 -0.56
CA ARG A 93 -10.31 9.62 -1.27
C ARG A 93 -10.07 11.06 -0.84
N ARG A 94 -9.87 11.95 -1.81
CA ARG A 94 -9.76 13.39 -1.56
C ARG A 94 -11.14 14.05 -1.65
N ASN A 95 -11.48 14.92 -0.70
CA ASN A 95 -12.71 15.73 -0.78
C ASN A 95 -12.50 17.05 -1.55
N SER A 96 -13.55 17.85 -1.69
CA SER A 96 -13.53 19.14 -2.40
C SER A 96 -12.63 20.20 -1.73
N LYS A 97 -12.49 20.15 -0.40
CA LYS A 97 -11.59 21.02 0.38
C LYS A 97 -10.12 20.69 0.16
N GLY A 98 -9.80 19.45 -0.20
CA GLY A 98 -8.44 18.96 -0.41
C GLY A 98 -7.94 18.02 0.68
N GLU A 99 -8.79 17.68 1.65
CA GLU A 99 -8.52 16.72 2.72
C GLU A 99 -8.65 15.29 2.20
N PHE A 100 -8.01 14.34 2.89
CA PHE A 100 -7.97 12.94 2.49
C PHE A 100 -8.64 12.05 3.54
N TRP A 101 -9.51 11.17 3.06
CA TRP A 101 -10.10 10.08 3.82
C TRP A 101 -9.41 8.77 3.44
N VAL A 102 -8.99 8.01 4.44
CA VAL A 102 -8.33 6.71 4.25
C VAL A 102 -9.18 5.64 4.91
N ALA A 103 -9.59 4.64 4.16
CA ALA A 103 -10.24 3.47 4.73
C ALA A 103 -9.21 2.59 5.45
N LEU A 104 -9.55 2.10 6.65
CA LEU A 104 -8.75 1.10 7.36
C LEU A 104 -9.56 -0.20 7.41
N HIS A 105 -9.03 -1.29 6.87
CA HIS A 105 -9.74 -2.58 6.86
C HIS A 105 -9.48 -3.43 8.10
N GLY A 106 -8.59 -2.99 8.99
CA GLY A 106 -8.29 -3.66 10.26
C GLY A 106 -7.41 -2.78 11.15
N LYS A 107 -7.50 -2.99 12.46
CA LYS A 107 -6.61 -2.33 13.43
C LYS A 107 -5.24 -2.99 13.42
N LYS A 108 -4.19 -2.21 13.63
CA LYS A 108 -2.85 -2.74 13.86
C LYS A 108 -2.78 -3.29 15.29
N THR A 109 -2.66 -4.61 15.41
CA THR A 109 -2.42 -5.28 16.70
C THR A 109 -0.91 -5.53 16.88
N PRO A 110 -0.39 -5.57 18.12
CA PRO A 110 1.03 -5.86 18.36
C PRO A 110 1.47 -7.21 17.77
N PHE A 111 0.61 -8.22 17.84
CA PHE A 111 0.87 -9.54 17.27
C PHE A 111 0.98 -9.51 15.75
N ALA A 112 0.02 -8.89 15.06
CA ALA A 112 0.05 -8.79 13.60
C ALA A 112 1.21 -7.91 13.12
N ASP A 113 1.52 -6.80 13.80
CA ASP A 113 2.70 -5.96 13.47
C ASP A 113 4.00 -6.76 13.62
N TRP A 114 4.14 -7.54 14.70
CA TRP A 114 5.28 -8.43 14.87
C TRP A 114 5.37 -9.46 13.75
N LEU A 115 4.26 -10.11 13.39
CA LEU A 115 4.21 -11.13 12.34
C LEU A 115 4.59 -10.54 10.96
N LEU A 116 4.10 -9.34 10.64
CA LEU A 116 4.38 -8.67 9.37
C LEU A 116 5.80 -8.10 9.28
N ARG A 117 6.44 -7.78 10.41
CA ARG A 117 7.87 -7.40 10.45
C ARG A 117 8.79 -8.61 10.32
N ASN A 118 8.38 -9.77 10.83
CA ASN A 118 9.13 -11.02 10.80
C ASN A 118 8.72 -11.89 9.60
N THR A 119 9.25 -11.60 8.42
CA THR A 119 8.89 -12.30 7.17
C THR A 119 9.13 -13.81 7.22
N TRP A 120 10.10 -14.28 8.00
CA TRP A 120 10.34 -15.71 8.20
C TRP A 120 9.16 -16.40 8.92
N ALA A 121 8.57 -15.72 9.92
CA ALA A 121 7.44 -16.23 10.68
C ALA A 121 6.17 -16.25 9.81
N GLY A 122 5.94 -15.18 9.03
CA GLY A 122 4.85 -15.15 8.06
C GLY A 122 4.97 -16.24 6.99
N LYS A 123 6.18 -16.49 6.45
CA LYS A 123 6.44 -17.61 5.52
C LYS A 123 6.23 -18.98 6.16
N ALA A 124 6.60 -19.16 7.43
CA ALA A 124 6.35 -20.40 8.15
C ALA A 124 4.84 -20.64 8.33
N LEU A 125 4.09 -19.60 8.71
CA LEU A 125 2.63 -19.67 8.86
C LEU A 125 1.93 -20.06 7.56
N LEU A 126 2.40 -19.54 6.42
CA LEU A 126 1.87 -19.88 5.08
C LEU A 126 2.11 -21.34 4.66
N ARG A 127 3.01 -22.08 5.33
CA ARG A 127 3.25 -23.51 5.07
C ARG A 127 2.27 -24.41 5.83
N LEU A 128 1.54 -23.87 6.80
CA LEU A 128 0.50 -24.60 7.50
C LEU A 128 -0.77 -24.65 6.62
N PRO A 129 -1.59 -25.70 6.72
CA PRO A 129 -2.82 -25.84 5.95
C PRO A 129 -3.94 -24.96 6.52
N LEU A 130 -3.70 -23.64 6.61
CA LEU A 130 -4.66 -22.65 7.11
C LEU A 130 -5.52 -22.11 5.97
N THR A 131 -6.81 -21.91 6.26
CA THR A 131 -7.74 -21.25 5.32
C THR A 131 -7.57 -19.74 5.37
N PHE A 132 -8.10 -19.06 4.35
CA PHE A 132 -8.11 -17.60 4.31
C PHE A 132 -8.82 -16.99 5.52
N ASP A 133 -9.94 -17.56 5.96
CA ASP A 133 -10.72 -17.07 7.10
C ASP A 133 -9.92 -17.19 8.41
N GLN A 134 -9.14 -18.26 8.57
CA GLN A 134 -8.27 -18.44 9.73
C GLN A 134 -7.14 -17.41 9.73
N LEU A 135 -6.56 -17.08 8.57
CA LEU A 135 -5.53 -16.06 8.46
C LEU A 135 -6.09 -14.65 8.70
N HIS A 136 -7.33 -14.37 8.29
CA HIS A 136 -7.92 -13.04 8.41
C HIS A 136 -8.25 -12.63 9.86
N LEU A 137 -8.34 -13.59 10.78
CA LEU A 137 -8.63 -13.38 12.20
C LEU A 137 -7.39 -13.13 13.07
N LEU A 138 -6.17 -13.30 12.52
CA LEU A 138 -4.89 -13.08 13.19
C LEU A 138 -4.43 -11.61 13.13
#